data_AF-A0A3P7UG88-F1
#
_entry.id   AF-A0A3P7UG88-F1
#
_cell.length_a   1.000
_cell.length_b   1.000
_cell.length_c   1.000
_cell.angle_alpha   90.00
_cell.angle_beta   90.00
_cell.angle_gamma   90.00
#
_symmetry.space_group_name_H-M   'P 1'
#
loop_
_entity.id
_entity.type
_entity.pdbx_description
1 polymer ?
#
loop_
_entity_poly.entity_id
_entity_poly.type
_entity_poly.pdbx_seq_one_letter_code
_entity_poly.pdbx_strand_id
1 'polypeptide(L)'
;MSCAAGMAYVGKYMDKASYRVYCLLGDGETAEGSVWEAAAFSSYYKLDNLVAIVDVNRLGQSQETALGHHVEVYQARFTAFGFNAIVVNGHDVSELISAYETARNTKDKPTAIICKTIKGQGIEGIADMENWHGKPVPHDKATRLHGSQKGKLVAKKPVNDAPAVDLHIGSIQMAPPTYKMGEKVRSRLPYGFDV
;
A
#
# COMPACT_ATOMS: atom_id res chain seq x y z
N MET A 1 -1.75 3.04 -4.10
CA MET A 1 -2.25 2.03 -5.08
C MET A 1 -1.55 2.09 -6.46
N SER A 2 -1.51 3.23 -7.16
CA SER A 2 -1.07 3.30 -8.57
C SER A 2 0.35 2.79 -8.84
N CYS A 3 1.33 3.13 -7.99
CA CYS A 3 2.69 2.60 -8.10
C CYS A 3 2.74 1.07 -7.98
N ALA A 4 1.92 0.50 -7.08
CA ALA A 4 1.84 -0.95 -6.89
C ALA A 4 1.29 -1.66 -8.13
N ALA A 5 0.28 -1.07 -8.79
CA ALA A 5 -0.23 -1.58 -10.06
C ALA A 5 0.86 -1.56 -11.15
N GLY A 6 1.66 -0.50 -11.23
CA GLY A 6 2.81 -0.42 -12.13
C GLY A 6 3.87 -1.49 -11.86
N MET A 7 4.26 -1.67 -10.59
CA MET A 7 5.20 -2.73 -10.19
C MET A 7 4.66 -4.13 -10.52
N ALA A 8 3.36 -4.38 -10.29
CA ALA A 8 2.74 -5.66 -10.60
C ALA A 8 2.70 -5.92 -12.12
N TYR A 9 2.41 -4.89 -12.90
CA TYR A 9 2.45 -4.95 -14.36
C TYR A 9 3.84 -5.30 -14.88
N VAL A 10 4.87 -4.59 -14.40
CA VAL A 10 6.27 -4.88 -14.76
C VAL A 10 6.63 -6.31 -14.38
N GLY A 11 6.33 -6.75 -13.16
CA GLY A 11 6.60 -8.11 -12.70
C GLY A 11 5.97 -9.19 -13.57
N LYS A 12 4.72 -8.97 -14.00
CA LYS A 12 3.98 -9.94 -14.80
C LYS A 12 4.40 -9.96 -16.26
N TYR A 13 4.54 -8.79 -16.89
CA TYR A 13 4.65 -8.68 -18.34
C TYR A 13 6.08 -8.40 -18.84
N MET A 14 6.89 -7.71 -18.04
CA MET A 14 8.25 -7.34 -18.42
C MET A 14 9.26 -8.31 -17.82
N ASP A 15 9.34 -8.34 -16.49
CA ASP A 15 10.28 -9.19 -15.76
C ASP A 15 9.93 -10.66 -15.90
N LYS A 16 8.62 -10.96 -16.00
CA LYS A 16 8.06 -12.32 -15.97
C LYS A 16 8.56 -13.12 -14.75
N ALA A 17 8.65 -12.43 -13.61
CA ALA A 17 9.18 -12.95 -12.37
C ALA A 17 8.06 -13.41 -11.43
N SER A 18 8.40 -14.27 -10.47
CA SER A 18 7.42 -14.89 -9.55
C SER A 18 6.99 -13.98 -8.40
N TYR A 19 7.54 -12.76 -8.30
CA TYR A 19 7.21 -11.86 -7.20
C TYR A 19 5.77 -11.36 -7.27
N ARG A 20 5.25 -11.03 -6.08
CA ARG A 20 3.93 -10.44 -5.89
C ARG A 20 4.08 -9.07 -5.26
N VAL A 21 3.13 -8.19 -5.56
CA VAL A 21 3.07 -6.84 -5.03
C VAL A 21 1.91 -6.75 -4.03
N TYR A 22 2.19 -6.22 -2.84
CA TYR A 22 1.21 -5.99 -1.80
C TYR A 22 1.15 -4.48 -1.53
N CYS A 23 -0.05 -3.90 -1.54
CA CYS A 23 -0.27 -2.48 -1.26
C CYS A 23 -1.24 -2.35 -0.09
N LEU A 24 -0.78 -1.79 1.03
CA LEU A 24 -1.66 -1.39 2.12
C LEU A 24 -2.27 -0.02 1.80
N LEU A 25 -3.57 0.11 1.97
CA LEU A 25 -4.35 1.33 1.75
C LEU A 25 -5.14 1.64 3.02
N GLY A 26 -5.29 2.92 3.34
CA GLY A 26 -6.28 3.34 4.34
C GLY A 26 -7.68 3.40 3.73
N ASP A 27 -8.72 3.17 4.51
CA ASP A 27 -10.11 3.39 4.08
C ASP A 27 -10.39 4.82 3.62
N GLY A 28 -9.83 5.82 4.32
CA GLY A 28 -9.89 7.23 3.90
C GLY A 28 -9.18 7.49 2.57
N GLU A 29 -8.08 6.78 2.29
CA GLU A 29 -7.34 6.88 1.02
C GLU A 29 -8.20 6.38 -0.15
N THR A 30 -9.11 5.42 0.07
CA THR A 30 -10.00 4.91 -0.99
C THR A 30 -11.02 5.93 -1.50
N ALA A 31 -11.13 7.10 -0.87
CA ALA A 31 -11.92 8.21 -1.40
C ALA A 31 -11.26 8.86 -2.64
N GLU A 32 -9.94 8.71 -2.80
CA GLU A 32 -9.19 9.29 -3.91
C GLU A 32 -9.49 8.59 -5.24
N GLY A 33 -9.81 9.36 -6.29
CA GLY A 33 -10.14 8.83 -7.62
C GLY A 33 -9.03 7.97 -8.23
N SER A 34 -7.77 8.31 -7.95
CA SER A 34 -6.59 7.58 -8.43
C SER A 34 -6.52 6.13 -7.96
N VAL A 35 -7.14 5.80 -6.81
CA VAL A 35 -7.26 4.41 -6.33
C VAL A 35 -8.15 3.60 -7.27
N TRP A 36 -9.26 4.19 -7.73
CA TRP A 36 -10.22 3.53 -8.62
C TRP A 36 -9.72 3.42 -10.05
N GLU A 37 -8.97 4.42 -10.54
CA GLU A 37 -8.23 4.33 -11.80
C GLU A 37 -7.23 3.16 -11.78
N ALA A 38 -6.44 3.05 -10.70
CA ALA A 38 -5.50 1.96 -10.52
C ALA A 38 -6.19 0.59 -10.37
N ALA A 39 -7.37 0.55 -9.74
CA ALA A 39 -8.17 -0.67 -9.66
C ALA A 39 -8.66 -1.11 -11.07
N ALA A 40 -9.24 -0.19 -11.84
CA ALA A 40 -9.67 -0.47 -13.21
C ALA A 40 -8.51 -0.97 -14.08
N PHE A 41 -7.36 -0.30 -14.02
CA PHE A 41 -6.13 -0.72 -14.71
C PHE A 41 -5.71 -2.14 -14.30
N SER A 42 -5.69 -2.43 -13.00
CA SER A 42 -5.22 -3.72 -12.47
C SER A 42 -6.11 -4.88 -12.90
N SER A 43 -7.42 -4.65 -12.98
CA SER A 43 -8.41 -5.60 -13.48
C SER A 43 -8.28 -5.82 -14.99
N TYR A 44 -8.19 -4.74 -15.76
CA TYR A 44 -8.01 -4.80 -17.22
C TYR A 44 -6.78 -5.63 -17.63
N TYR A 45 -5.65 -5.39 -16.94
CA TYR A 45 -4.41 -6.14 -17.16
C TYR A 45 -4.32 -7.44 -16.34
N LYS A 46 -5.41 -7.90 -15.72
CA LYS A 46 -5.49 -9.18 -15.02
C LYS A 46 -4.33 -9.40 -14.03
N LEU A 47 -3.98 -8.38 -13.24
CA LEU A 47 -2.81 -8.39 -12.36
C LEU A 47 -3.03 -9.28 -11.11
N ASP A 48 -3.08 -10.59 -11.31
CA ASP A 48 -3.21 -11.61 -10.26
C ASP A 48 -2.01 -11.74 -9.33
N ASN A 49 -0.90 -11.06 -9.63
CA ASN A 49 0.24 -10.85 -8.75
C ASN A 49 0.11 -9.62 -7.83
N LEU A 50 -0.98 -8.85 -7.92
CA LEU A 50 -1.29 -7.72 -7.04
C LEU A 50 -2.30 -8.08 -5.95
N VAL A 51 -2.00 -7.68 -4.71
CA VAL A 51 -2.92 -7.72 -3.58
C VAL A 51 -3.05 -6.32 -2.97
N ALA A 52 -4.24 -5.76 -3.01
CA ALA A 52 -4.60 -4.58 -2.23
C ALA A 52 -5.10 -5.01 -0.86
N ILE A 53 -4.62 -4.38 0.21
CA ILE A 53 -5.07 -4.60 1.58
C ILE A 53 -5.68 -3.28 2.03
N VAL A 54 -6.97 -3.28 2.35
CA VAL A 54 -7.70 -2.07 2.74
C VAL A 54 -7.91 -2.12 4.24
N ASP A 55 -7.24 -1.23 4.97
CA ASP A 55 -7.40 -1.05 6.41
C ASP A 55 -8.67 -0.23 6.68
N VAL A 56 -9.80 -0.92 6.91
CA VAL A 56 -11.08 -0.31 7.25
C VAL A 56 -11.18 -0.15 8.76
N ASN A 57 -10.52 0.90 9.24
CA ASN A 57 -10.46 1.27 10.65
C ASN A 57 -11.49 2.36 11.05
N ARG A 58 -12.44 2.67 10.16
CA ARG A 58 -13.54 3.64 10.29
C ARG A 58 -13.13 5.11 10.30
N LEU A 59 -11.92 5.46 10.70
CA LEU A 59 -11.56 6.84 11.05
C LEU A 59 -10.50 7.43 10.12
N GLY A 60 -10.83 8.55 9.48
CA GLY A 60 -9.89 9.38 8.74
C GLY A 60 -9.02 10.26 9.65
N GLN A 61 -8.54 11.38 9.11
CA GLN A 61 -7.74 12.34 9.87
C GLN A 61 -8.59 13.14 10.88
N SER A 62 -9.70 13.73 10.41
CA SER A 62 -10.52 14.66 11.20
C SER A 62 -11.87 14.09 11.64
N GLN A 63 -12.34 13.02 11.00
CA GLN A 63 -13.69 12.47 11.20
C GLN A 63 -13.75 11.01 10.74
N GLU A 64 -14.89 10.36 11.00
CA GLU A 64 -15.24 9.07 10.41
C GLU A 64 -15.25 9.13 8.87
N THR A 65 -14.78 8.06 8.24
CA THR A 65 -14.80 7.91 6.78
C THR A 65 -16.24 7.71 6.31
N ALA A 66 -16.53 8.08 5.06
CA ALA A 66 -17.91 8.10 4.55
C ALA A 66 -18.65 6.75 4.62
N LEU A 67 -17.91 5.63 4.65
CA LEU A 67 -18.48 4.29 4.76
C LEU A 67 -18.24 3.66 6.13
N GLY A 68 -17.49 4.29 7.04
CA GLY A 68 -17.18 3.75 8.36
C GLY A 68 -16.77 2.27 8.32
N HIS A 69 -17.54 1.42 9.00
CA HIS A 69 -17.36 -0.04 9.01
C HIS A 69 -18.29 -0.83 8.06
N HIS A 70 -18.90 -0.19 7.06
CA HIS A 70 -19.72 -0.83 6.03
C HIS A 70 -18.86 -1.58 5.00
N VAL A 71 -18.14 -2.60 5.47
CA VAL A 71 -17.18 -3.40 4.70
C VAL A 71 -17.79 -4.09 3.47
N GLU A 72 -19.09 -4.38 3.52
CA GLU A 72 -19.88 -4.89 2.40
C GLU A 72 -19.89 -3.91 1.21
N VAL A 73 -19.88 -2.59 1.46
CA VAL A 73 -19.84 -1.57 0.40
C VAL A 73 -18.44 -1.49 -0.21
N TYR A 74 -17.38 -1.56 0.61
CA TYR A 74 -16.01 -1.66 0.10
C TYR A 74 -15.84 -2.90 -0.77
N GLN A 75 -16.32 -4.06 -0.29
CA GLN A 75 -16.29 -5.32 -1.04
C GLN A 75 -17.02 -5.17 -2.37
N ALA A 76 -18.25 -4.68 -2.37
CA ALA A 76 -19.05 -4.50 -3.58
C ALA A 76 -18.35 -3.58 -4.60
N ARG A 77 -17.73 -2.49 -4.15
CA ARG A 77 -16.98 -1.59 -5.04
C ARG A 77 -15.78 -2.29 -5.66
N PHE A 78 -14.92 -2.95 -4.88
CA PHE A 78 -13.77 -3.67 -5.45
C PHE A 78 -14.21 -4.80 -6.39
N THR A 79 -15.28 -5.54 -6.05
CA THR A 79 -15.86 -6.55 -6.94
C THR A 79 -16.34 -5.95 -8.25
N ALA A 80 -17.03 -4.80 -8.22
CA ALA A 80 -17.49 -4.11 -9.42
C ALA A 80 -16.33 -3.64 -10.31
N PHE A 81 -15.18 -3.31 -9.73
CA PHE A 81 -13.94 -2.99 -10.44
C PHE A 81 -13.14 -4.25 -10.88
N GLY A 82 -13.68 -5.45 -10.68
CA GLY A 82 -13.15 -6.71 -11.18
C GLY A 82 -12.14 -7.42 -10.27
N PHE A 83 -12.02 -6.99 -9.01
CA PHE A 83 -11.18 -7.67 -8.03
C PHE A 83 -11.88 -8.91 -7.46
N ASN A 84 -11.09 -9.91 -7.09
CA ASN A 84 -11.50 -10.86 -6.05
C ASN A 84 -11.50 -10.13 -4.69
N ALA A 85 -12.67 -9.86 -4.11
CA ALA A 85 -12.80 -9.04 -2.91
C ALA A 85 -13.16 -9.91 -1.69
N ILE A 86 -12.27 -9.98 -0.70
CA ILE A 86 -12.39 -10.83 0.48
C ILE A 86 -12.50 -9.92 1.71
N VAL A 87 -13.58 -10.06 2.49
CA VAL A 87 -13.71 -9.36 3.78
C VAL A 87 -13.19 -10.27 4.89
N VAL A 88 -12.40 -9.70 5.80
CA VAL A 88 -11.86 -10.41 6.97
C VAL A 88 -11.92 -9.53 8.22
N ASN A 89 -11.91 -10.16 9.39
CA ASN A 89 -11.50 -9.51 10.63
C ASN A 89 -9.99 -9.23 10.57
N GLY A 90 -9.61 -7.96 10.45
CA GLY A 90 -8.21 -7.57 10.32
C GLY A 90 -7.36 -7.78 11.58
N HIS A 91 -7.97 -8.18 12.70
CA HIS A 91 -7.28 -8.57 13.93
C HIS A 91 -7.20 -10.08 14.12
N ASP A 92 -7.77 -10.88 13.21
CA ASP A 92 -7.67 -12.33 13.21
C ASP A 92 -6.58 -12.78 12.22
N VAL A 93 -5.47 -13.27 12.77
CA VAL A 93 -4.31 -13.73 11.98
C VAL A 93 -4.65 -14.95 11.13
N SER A 94 -5.54 -15.82 11.59
CA SER A 94 -5.95 -17.02 10.85
C SER A 94 -6.79 -16.63 9.63
N GLU A 95 -7.71 -15.68 9.76
CA GLU A 95 -8.47 -15.14 8.61
C GLU A 95 -7.54 -14.46 7.60
N LEU A 96 -6.58 -13.65 8.07
CA LEU A 96 -5.59 -12.99 7.21
C LEU A 96 -4.77 -14.00 6.41
N ILE A 97 -4.26 -15.06 7.06
CA ILE A 97 -3.49 -16.12 6.38
C ILE A 97 -4.34 -16.77 5.29
N SER A 98 -5.59 -17.12 5.59
CA SER A 98 -6.51 -17.74 4.63
C SER A 98 -6.80 -16.82 3.43
N ALA A 99 -6.98 -15.52 3.67
CA ALA A 99 -7.18 -14.54 2.61
C ALA A 99 -5.93 -14.39 1.72
N TYR A 100 -4.73 -14.36 2.30
CA TYR A 100 -3.48 -14.32 1.53
C TYR A 100 -3.26 -15.59 0.70
N GLU A 101 -3.61 -16.76 1.22
CA GLU A 101 -3.57 -18.02 0.46
C GLU A 101 -4.55 -18.00 -0.71
N THR A 102 -5.79 -17.55 -0.47
CA THR A 102 -6.79 -17.35 -1.51
C THR A 102 -6.30 -16.38 -2.59
N ALA A 103 -5.68 -15.27 -2.19
CA ALA A 103 -5.11 -14.28 -3.11
C ALA A 103 -3.99 -14.86 -3.98
N ARG A 104 -3.14 -15.75 -3.45
CA ARG A 104 -2.07 -16.43 -4.21
C ARG A 104 -2.62 -17.40 -5.26
N ASN A 105 -3.72 -18.07 -4.94
CA ASN A 105 -4.35 -19.08 -5.78
C ASN A 105 -5.34 -18.49 -6.79
N THR A 106 -5.81 -17.26 -6.57
CA THR A 106 -6.65 -16.53 -7.52
C THR A 106 -5.82 -16.14 -8.75
N LYS A 107 -6.33 -16.45 -9.95
CA LYS A 107 -5.70 -16.14 -11.25
C LYS A 107 -6.56 -15.20 -12.08
N ASP A 108 -5.91 -14.54 -13.03
CA ASP A 108 -6.55 -13.66 -14.02
C ASP A 108 -7.27 -12.42 -13.47
N LYS A 109 -7.13 -12.13 -12.17
CA LYS A 109 -7.66 -10.91 -11.54
C LYS A 109 -6.87 -10.54 -10.27
N PRO A 110 -6.74 -9.25 -9.94
CA PRO A 110 -6.16 -8.82 -8.67
C PRO A 110 -7.07 -9.19 -7.49
N THR A 111 -6.50 -9.22 -6.28
CA THR A 111 -7.26 -9.47 -5.04
C THR A 111 -7.26 -8.25 -4.13
N ALA A 112 -8.41 -7.94 -3.54
CA ALA A 112 -8.56 -6.96 -2.48
C ALA A 112 -8.93 -7.70 -1.18
N ILE A 113 -8.16 -7.49 -0.13
CA ILE A 113 -8.46 -7.98 1.22
C ILE A 113 -8.96 -6.77 2.01
N ILE A 114 -10.26 -6.73 2.30
CA ILE A 114 -10.93 -5.69 3.05
C ILE A 114 -10.88 -6.10 4.53
N CYS A 115 -9.98 -5.47 5.27
CA CYS A 115 -9.74 -5.75 6.67
C CYS A 115 -10.61 -4.83 7.53
N LYS A 116 -11.60 -5.38 8.23
CA LYS A 116 -12.28 -4.64 9.31
C LYS A 116 -11.35 -4.56 10.51
N THR A 117 -10.90 -3.37 10.86
CA THR A 117 -9.94 -3.15 11.95
C THR A 117 -10.46 -2.12 12.94
N ILE A 118 -9.63 -1.72 13.90
CA ILE A 118 -9.95 -0.73 14.93
C ILE A 118 -8.74 0.18 15.01
N LYS A 119 -8.95 1.49 14.78
CA LYS A 119 -7.85 2.45 14.84
C LYS A 119 -7.33 2.54 16.27
N GLY A 120 -6.02 2.41 16.46
CA GLY A 120 -5.43 2.37 17.80
C GLY A 120 -5.72 1.08 18.60
N GLN A 121 -6.06 -0.03 17.90
CA GLN A 121 -6.28 -1.33 18.53
C GLN A 121 -5.21 -1.67 19.57
N GLY A 122 -5.66 -2.16 20.73
CA GLY A 122 -4.78 -2.56 21.83
C GLY A 122 -4.32 -1.42 22.73
N ILE A 123 -4.64 -0.15 22.42
CA ILE A 123 -4.31 0.99 23.28
C ILE A 123 -5.56 1.47 24.02
N GLU A 124 -5.60 1.22 25.33
CA GLU A 124 -6.71 1.59 26.21
C GLU A 124 -7.01 3.10 26.19
N GLY A 125 -8.28 3.44 25.95
CA GLY A 125 -8.75 4.83 25.83
C GLY A 125 -8.21 5.58 24.59
N ILE A 126 -7.70 4.87 23.58
CA ILE A 126 -7.37 5.41 22.25
C ILE A 126 -8.05 4.56 21.15
N ALA A 127 -8.20 3.25 21.36
CA ALA A 127 -8.88 2.37 20.42
C ALA A 127 -10.26 2.91 20.03
N ASP A 128 -10.51 3.03 18.72
CA ASP A 128 -11.73 3.56 18.11
C ASP A 128 -12.08 5.02 18.45
N MET A 129 -11.15 5.78 19.03
CA MET A 129 -11.38 7.17 19.42
C MET A 129 -11.02 8.16 18.31
N GLU A 130 -11.91 9.13 18.09
CA GLU A 130 -11.63 10.28 17.24
C GLU A 130 -10.50 11.16 17.79
N ASN A 131 -9.96 12.04 16.95
CA ASN A 131 -8.97 13.05 17.34
C ASN A 131 -7.65 12.47 17.90
N TRP A 132 -7.30 11.23 17.54
CA TRP A 132 -5.99 10.62 17.84
C TRP A 132 -5.11 10.41 16.62
N HIS A 133 -5.61 10.70 15.42
CA HIS A 133 -4.81 10.62 14.20
C HIS A 133 -3.64 11.61 14.25
N GLY A 134 -2.44 11.12 13.92
CA GLY A 134 -1.22 11.92 13.90
C GLY A 134 -0.72 12.37 15.29
N LYS A 135 -1.34 11.92 16.39
CA LYS A 135 -0.92 12.27 17.75
C LYS A 135 -0.02 11.18 18.34
N PRO A 136 1.10 11.55 18.99
CA PRO A 136 1.93 10.59 19.68
C PRO A 136 1.17 9.97 20.85
N VAL A 137 1.36 8.67 21.06
CA VAL A 137 0.77 7.94 22.20
C VAL A 137 1.53 8.33 23.48
N PRO A 138 0.84 8.74 24.56
CA PRO A 138 1.47 9.01 25.85
C PRO A 138 2.26 7.80 26.39
N HIS A 139 3.40 8.07 27.04
CA HIS A 139 4.34 7.02 27.47
C HIS A 139 3.71 6.00 28.43
N ASP A 140 2.84 6.43 29.34
CA ASP A 140 2.10 5.60 30.29
C ASP A 140 1.13 4.62 29.63
N LYS A 141 0.62 4.95 28.43
CA LYS A 141 -0.22 4.07 27.62
C LYS A 141 0.62 3.14 26.74
N ALA A 142 1.77 3.61 26.26
CA ALA A 142 2.67 2.81 25.41
C ALA A 142 3.28 1.61 26.15
N THR A 143 3.61 1.76 27.44
CA THR A 143 4.15 0.66 28.26
C THR A 143 3.13 -0.45 28.51
N ARG A 144 1.83 -0.22 28.34
CA ARG A 144 0.80 -1.27 28.50
C ARG A 144 0.68 -2.21 27.30
N LEU A 145 1.34 -1.90 26.17
CA LEU A 145 1.43 -2.76 24.99
C LEU A 145 2.43 -3.92 25.21
N HIS A 146 2.37 -4.61 26.35
CA HIS A 146 3.18 -5.79 26.61
C HIS A 146 2.48 -7.03 26.08
N GLY A 147 2.76 -7.36 24.82
CA GLY A 147 2.17 -8.54 24.17
C GLY A 147 2.83 -8.91 22.84
N SER A 148 4.14 -8.70 22.68
CA SER A 148 4.83 -9.33 21.56
C SER A 148 5.02 -10.81 21.91
N GLN A 149 4.06 -11.66 21.55
CA GLN A 149 4.37 -13.07 21.38
C GLN A 149 5.47 -13.14 20.32
N LYS A 150 6.70 -13.45 20.74
CA LYS A 150 7.80 -13.76 19.82
C LYS A 150 7.46 -15.08 19.12
N GLY A 151 6.67 -15.00 18.06
CA GLY A 151 6.52 -16.11 17.13
C GLY A 151 7.89 -16.43 16.52
N LYS A 152 8.25 -17.71 16.45
CA LYS A 152 9.42 -18.19 15.69
C LYS A 152 9.07 -18.21 14.19
N LEU A 153 8.74 -17.06 13.61
CA LEU A 153 8.57 -16.97 12.16
C LEU A 153 9.97 -16.97 11.52
N VAL A 154 10.30 -18.06 10.83
CA VAL A 154 11.48 -18.13 9.98
C VAL A 154 11.07 -17.64 8.60
N ALA A 155 11.40 -16.40 8.28
CA ALA A 155 11.15 -15.84 6.96
C ALA A 155 11.94 -16.61 5.90
N LYS A 156 11.26 -17.13 4.87
CA LYS A 156 11.94 -17.66 3.69
C LYS A 156 12.60 -16.50 2.95
N LYS A 157 13.81 -16.73 2.43
CA LYS A 157 14.47 -15.74 1.57
C LYS A 157 13.60 -15.48 0.33
N PRO A 158 13.52 -14.23 -0.15
CA PRO A 158 12.88 -13.95 -1.43
C PRO A 158 13.55 -14.73 -2.55
N VAL A 159 12.74 -15.17 -3.51
CA VAL A 159 13.26 -15.67 -4.80
C VAL A 159 13.66 -14.45 -5.61
N ASN A 160 14.89 -14.45 -6.15
CA ASN A 160 15.35 -13.43 -7.08
C ASN A 160 15.46 -14.03 -8.48
N ASP A 161 14.33 -14.05 -9.17
CA ASP A 161 14.17 -14.55 -10.54
C ASP A 161 13.86 -13.41 -11.54
N ALA A 162 13.92 -12.15 -11.09
CA ALA A 162 13.85 -11.00 -11.97
C ALA A 162 15.12 -10.89 -12.83
N PRO A 163 15.00 -10.49 -14.11
CA PRO A 163 16.15 -10.28 -14.97
C PRO A 163 17.02 -9.14 -14.43
N ALA A 164 18.32 -9.19 -14.76
CA ALA A 164 19.23 -8.10 -14.43
C ALA A 164 18.77 -6.82 -15.13
N VAL A 165 18.70 -5.74 -14.35
CA VAL A 165 18.34 -4.42 -14.85
C VAL A 165 19.55 -3.83 -15.58
N ASP A 166 19.48 -3.78 -16.91
CA ASP A 166 20.40 -3.00 -17.74
C ASP A 166 19.68 -1.75 -18.22
N LEU A 167 19.88 -0.65 -17.49
CA LEU A 167 19.22 0.62 -17.80
C LEU A 167 19.89 1.34 -18.99
N HIS A 168 20.96 0.79 -19.58
CA HIS A 168 21.79 1.44 -20.59
C HIS A 168 22.00 2.94 -20.31
N ILE A 169 22.11 3.31 -19.03
CA ILE A 169 22.33 4.70 -18.64
C ILE A 169 23.77 4.98 -19.03
N GLY A 170 23.95 5.60 -20.19
CA GLY A 170 25.24 6.20 -20.53
C GLY A 170 25.66 7.18 -19.43
N SER A 171 26.89 7.68 -19.49
CA SER A 171 27.26 8.80 -18.64
C SER A 171 26.48 10.04 -19.08
N ILE A 172 25.41 10.38 -18.36
CA ILE A 172 24.82 11.72 -18.45
C ILE A 172 25.85 12.67 -17.86
N GLN A 173 26.68 13.27 -18.71
CA GLN A 173 27.55 14.36 -18.30
C GLN A 173 26.69 15.59 -18.11
N MET A 174 26.38 15.90 -16.84
CA MET A 174 25.85 17.21 -16.50
C MET A 174 26.94 18.23 -16.81
N ALA A 175 26.61 19.25 -17.60
CA ALA A 175 27.50 20.39 -17.78
C ALA A 175 27.82 21.00 -16.41
N PRO A 176 29.06 21.41 -16.15
CA PRO A 176 29.40 22.08 -14.91
C PRO A 176 28.54 23.34 -14.74
N PRO A 177 28.12 23.66 -13.51
CA PRO A 177 27.36 24.88 -13.27
C PRO A 177 28.13 26.10 -13.78
N THR A 178 27.44 26.99 -14.48
CA THR A 178 28.07 28.20 -15.06
C THR A 178 28.38 29.28 -14.03
N TYR A 179 28.02 29.07 -12.75
CA TYR A 179 28.16 30.04 -11.67
C TYR A 179 29.36 29.70 -10.76
N LYS A 180 29.92 30.72 -10.11
CA LYS A 180 31.04 30.56 -9.18
C LYS A 180 30.58 30.28 -7.75
N MET A 181 31.42 29.61 -6.98
CA MET A 181 31.18 29.40 -5.54
C MET A 181 31.03 30.76 -4.83
N GLY A 182 29.88 30.96 -4.15
CA GLY A 182 29.54 32.23 -3.48
C GLY A 182 28.74 33.24 -4.30
N GLU A 183 28.45 32.94 -5.57
CA GLU A 183 27.63 33.80 -6.43
C GLU A 183 26.14 33.68 -6.08
N LYS A 184 25.43 34.80 -5.92
CA LYS A 184 23.98 34.83 -5.70
C LYS A 184 23.25 34.58 -7.02
N VAL A 185 22.87 33.34 -7.29
CA VAL A 185 22.02 32.96 -8.43
C VAL A 185 20.56 32.81 -8.02
N ARG A 186 19.63 33.08 -8.94
CA ARG A 186 18.20 32.81 -8.71
C ARG A 186 17.98 31.30 -8.57
N SER A 187 17.19 30.87 -7.59
CA SER A 187 16.97 29.45 -7.25
C SER A 187 16.52 28.55 -8.41
N ARG A 188 15.94 29.11 -9.48
CA ARG A 188 15.52 28.38 -10.68
C ARG A 188 16.65 28.00 -11.66
N LEU A 189 17.82 28.64 -11.58
CA LEU A 189 18.96 28.35 -12.45
C LEU A 189 19.70 27.05 -12.10
N PRO A 190 19.87 26.64 -10.82
CA PRO A 190 20.54 25.39 -10.48
C PRO A 190 19.73 24.10 -10.69
N TYR A 191 18.41 24.16 -10.93
CA TYR A 191 17.57 22.97 -11.12
C TYR A 191 17.35 22.58 -12.59
N GLY A 192 18.01 23.25 -13.53
CA GLY A 192 17.85 23.00 -14.97
C GLY A 192 16.62 23.71 -15.55
N PHE A 193 16.64 23.91 -16.87
CA PHE A 193 15.44 24.23 -17.64
C PHE A 193 14.79 22.91 -18.04
N ASP A 194 13.56 22.66 -17.60
CA ASP A 194 12.72 21.67 -18.26
C ASP A 194 12.46 22.18 -19.69
N VAL A 195 12.90 21.41 -20.69
CA VAL A 195 12.62 21.65 -22.11
C VAL A 195 11.60 20.61 -22.57
#